data_AF-A0A2I0TA38-F1
#
_entry.id   AF-A0A2I0TA38-F1
#
_cell.length_a   1.000
_cell.length_b   1.000
_cell.length_c   1.000
_cell.angle_alpha   90.00
_cell.angle_beta   90.00
_cell.angle_gamma   90.00
#
_symmetry.space_group_name_H-M   'P 1'
#
loop_
_entity.id
_entity.type
_entity.pdbx_description
1 polymer ?
#
loop_
_entity_poly.entity_id
_entity_poly.type
_entity_poly.pdbx_seq_one_letter_code
_entity_poly.pdbx_strand_id
1 'polypeptide(L)'
;MPSSSSETLGLLQRIRELERDLEGLQGEVQKYRAEQERSRDQLAQKAKAEEELQEACARQALQLQEMGRRERLLRADVGQAREQLESFKSQVLRACSPAAAGAAGMAVTAQQVIEKVRQISEESQQSHEREKCLQEELSSRLSKEKEVSESVEVFKKSLQELQACLRSSCSSDSLRGELGRLEEVCLVSPISAIGVAVVEMARVPLSWLEAVEQLLASVGMDLHASGKAPAFPRPNAAREVREVLTVGACVWE
;
A
#
# COMPACT_ATOMS: atom_id res chain seq x y z
N MET A 1 90.00 -70.28 89.19
CA MET A 1 88.87 -71.09 88.70
C MET A 1 87.61 -70.27 88.91
N PRO A 2 87.13 -69.50 87.93
CA PRO A 2 85.81 -68.89 88.03
C PRO A 2 84.76 -70.02 88.06
N SER A 3 83.76 -69.88 88.92
CA SER A 3 82.75 -70.87 89.26
C SER A 3 81.71 -71.06 88.13
N SER A 4 81.24 -72.29 87.92
CA SER A 4 80.23 -72.71 86.92
C SER A 4 78.92 -71.86 86.93
N SER A 5 78.65 -71.16 88.03
CA SER A 5 77.55 -70.20 88.16
C SER A 5 77.70 -68.92 87.34
N SER A 6 78.92 -68.50 86.96
CA SER A 6 79.14 -67.30 86.15
C SER A 6 78.81 -67.51 84.67
N GLU A 7 79.05 -68.72 84.14
CA GLU A 7 78.81 -69.07 82.73
C GLU A 7 77.32 -69.27 82.45
N THR A 8 76.62 -69.93 83.37
CA THR A 8 75.16 -70.12 83.32
C THR A 8 74.39 -68.80 83.36
N LEU A 9 74.87 -67.83 84.15
CA LEU A 9 74.30 -66.48 84.22
C LEU A 9 74.51 -65.69 82.91
N GLY A 10 75.66 -65.87 82.25
CA GLY A 10 75.94 -65.29 80.92
C GLY A 10 75.04 -65.85 79.82
N LEU A 11 74.77 -67.16 79.83
CA LEU A 11 73.83 -67.79 78.87
C LEU A 11 72.40 -67.27 79.05
N LEU A 12 71.91 -67.12 80.29
CA LEU A 12 70.59 -66.56 80.57
C LEU A 12 70.47 -65.08 80.16
N GLN A 13 71.55 -64.31 80.27
CA GLN A 13 71.56 -62.94 79.77
C GLN A 13 71.48 -62.90 78.24
N ARG A 14 72.22 -63.78 77.55
CA ARG A 14 72.18 -63.88 76.09
C ARG A 14 70.81 -64.32 75.57
N ILE A 15 70.16 -65.28 76.24
CA ILE A 15 68.79 -65.70 75.91
C ILE A 15 67.82 -64.52 76.01
N ARG A 16 67.89 -63.74 77.10
CA ARG A 16 67.04 -62.54 77.27
C ARG A 16 67.32 -61.42 76.26
N GLU A 17 68.54 -61.29 75.76
CA GLU A 17 68.83 -60.38 74.64
C GLU A 17 68.17 -60.88 73.35
N LEU A 18 68.35 -62.17 73.04
CA LEU A 18 67.76 -62.78 71.86
C LEU A 18 66.22 -62.77 71.88
N GLU A 19 65.59 -62.94 73.05
CA GLU A 19 64.14 -62.81 73.22
C GLU A 19 63.66 -61.40 72.90
N ARG A 20 64.35 -60.37 73.41
CA ARG A 20 64.05 -58.96 73.10
C ARG A 20 64.25 -58.65 71.62
N ASP A 21 65.30 -59.18 71.01
CA ASP A 21 65.57 -59.02 69.58
C ASP A 21 64.49 -59.72 68.74
N LEU A 22 64.05 -60.93 69.15
CA LEU A 22 62.96 -61.66 68.49
C LEU A 22 61.63 -60.91 68.58
N GLU A 23 61.29 -60.35 69.74
CA GLU A 23 60.10 -59.50 69.93
C GLU A 23 60.17 -58.25 69.04
N GLY A 24 61.34 -57.61 68.95
CA GLY A 24 61.57 -56.47 68.06
C GLY A 24 61.38 -56.82 66.59
N LEU A 25 62.02 -57.90 66.12
CA LEU A 25 61.88 -58.41 64.75
C LEU A 25 60.43 -58.82 64.44
N GLN A 26 59.73 -59.42 65.40
CA GLN A 26 58.31 -59.76 65.24
C GLN A 26 57.45 -58.51 65.05
N GLY A 27 57.72 -57.44 65.79
CA GLY A 27 57.06 -56.14 65.62
C GLY A 27 57.32 -55.52 64.24
N GLU A 28 58.57 -55.59 63.76
CA GLU A 28 58.93 -55.11 62.42
C GLU A 28 58.23 -55.91 61.32
N VAL A 29 58.18 -57.23 61.42
CA VAL A 29 57.45 -58.08 60.45
C VAL A 29 55.96 -57.72 60.41
N GLN A 30 55.34 -57.46 61.56
CA GLN A 30 53.94 -57.02 61.61
C GLN A 30 53.75 -55.64 60.96
N LYS A 31 54.66 -54.70 61.23
CA LYS A 31 54.65 -53.37 60.59
C LYS A 31 54.78 -53.48 59.07
N TYR A 32 55.75 -54.24 58.56
CA TYR A 32 55.93 -54.43 57.12
C TYR A 32 54.74 -55.14 56.46
N ARG A 33 54.09 -56.10 57.14
CA ARG A 33 52.85 -56.72 56.64
C ARG A 33 51.72 -55.69 56.51
N ALA A 34 51.53 -54.83 57.50
CA ALA A 34 50.51 -53.78 57.43
C ALA A 34 50.82 -52.74 56.34
N GLU A 35 52.09 -52.38 56.14
CA GLU A 35 52.53 -51.50 55.05
C GLU A 35 52.35 -52.15 53.67
N GLN A 36 52.62 -53.45 53.57
CA GLN A 36 52.40 -54.23 52.36
C GLN A 36 50.92 -54.30 51.98
N GLU A 37 50.02 -54.57 52.94
CA GLU A 37 48.58 -54.56 52.69
C GLU A 37 48.07 -53.16 52.31
N ARG A 38 48.52 -52.11 53.00
CA ARG A 38 48.20 -50.72 52.60
C ARG A 38 48.67 -50.40 51.18
N SER A 39 49.85 -50.85 50.79
CA SER A 39 50.38 -50.66 49.44
C SER A 39 49.56 -51.41 48.40
N ARG A 40 49.11 -52.62 48.73
CA ARG A 40 48.23 -53.44 47.89
C ARG A 40 46.87 -52.76 47.67
N ASP A 41 46.25 -52.25 48.73
CA ASP A 41 44.97 -51.52 48.65
C ASP A 41 45.10 -50.26 47.79
N GLN A 42 46.18 -49.50 47.94
CA GLN A 42 46.46 -48.33 47.11
C GLN A 42 46.63 -48.68 45.63
N LEU A 43 47.32 -49.79 45.32
CA LEU A 43 47.47 -50.25 43.94
C LEU A 43 46.13 -50.66 43.33
N ALA A 44 45.28 -51.36 44.09
CA ALA A 44 43.94 -51.73 43.63
C ALA A 44 43.06 -50.49 43.36
N GLN A 45 43.10 -49.49 44.24
CA GLN A 45 42.37 -48.23 44.04
C GLN A 45 42.88 -47.44 42.83
N LYS A 46 44.21 -47.36 42.64
CA LYS A 46 44.81 -46.70 41.47
C LYS A 46 44.43 -47.40 40.17
N ALA A 47 44.49 -48.74 40.12
CA ALA A 47 44.11 -49.51 38.95
C ALA A 47 42.64 -49.27 38.56
N LYS A 48 41.73 -49.23 39.54
CA LYS A 48 40.32 -48.92 39.30
C LYS A 48 40.14 -47.48 38.75
N ALA A 49 40.83 -46.52 39.34
CA ALA A 49 40.75 -45.12 38.88
C ALA A 49 41.33 -44.95 37.46
N GLU A 50 42.38 -45.69 37.12
CA GLU A 50 42.98 -45.70 35.78
C GLU A 50 42.02 -46.27 34.74
N GLU A 51 41.32 -47.37 35.05
CA GLU A 51 40.29 -47.95 34.18
C GLU A 51 39.13 -46.97 33.94
N GLU A 52 38.61 -46.34 35.00
CA GLU A 52 37.54 -45.34 34.89
C GLU A 52 37.96 -44.13 34.02
N LEU A 53 39.21 -43.66 34.17
CA LEU A 53 39.77 -42.60 33.33
C LEU A 53 39.92 -43.05 31.88
N GLN A 54 40.40 -44.27 31.64
CA GLN A 54 40.56 -44.81 30.30
C GLN A 54 39.22 -44.92 29.57
N GLU A 55 38.17 -45.39 30.26
CA GLU A 55 36.82 -45.39 29.70
C GLU A 55 36.30 -43.97 29.42
N ALA A 56 36.53 -43.02 30.32
CA ALA A 56 36.12 -41.63 30.12
C ALA A 56 36.81 -41.01 28.90
N CYS A 57 38.11 -41.27 28.73
CA CYS A 57 38.87 -40.85 27.55
C CYS A 57 38.33 -41.50 26.27
N ALA A 58 38.01 -42.80 26.28
CA ALA A 58 37.43 -43.48 25.14
C ALA A 58 36.06 -42.88 24.75
N ARG A 59 35.20 -42.59 25.74
CA ARG A 59 33.91 -41.92 25.53
C ARG A 59 34.09 -40.53 24.90
N GLN A 60 35.02 -39.72 25.41
CA GLN A 60 35.31 -38.39 24.86
C GLN A 60 35.84 -38.45 23.42
N ALA A 61 36.70 -39.42 23.10
CA ALA A 61 37.23 -39.60 21.76
C ALA A 61 36.12 -39.88 20.72
N LEU A 62 35.14 -40.73 21.08
CA LEU A 62 33.97 -41.00 20.24
C LEU A 62 33.09 -39.76 20.04
N GLN A 63 32.89 -38.97 21.10
CA GLN A 63 32.13 -37.72 21.00
C GLN A 63 32.79 -36.72 20.06
N LEU A 64 34.12 -36.55 20.16
CA LEU A 64 34.87 -35.67 19.26
C LEU A 64 34.81 -36.16 17.81
N GLN A 65 34.85 -37.47 17.59
CA GLN A 65 34.71 -38.05 16.25
C GLN A 65 33.33 -37.75 15.63
N GLU A 66 32.25 -37.92 16.41
CA GLU A 66 30.89 -37.63 15.93
C GLU A 66 30.68 -36.13 15.70
N MET A 67 31.22 -35.27 16.58
CA MET A 67 31.21 -33.83 16.37
C MET A 67 31.93 -33.44 15.07
N GLY A 68 33.10 -34.02 14.82
CA GLY A 68 33.83 -33.80 13.57
C GLY A 68 33.08 -34.31 12.33
N ARG A 69 32.32 -35.41 12.44
CA ARG A 69 31.45 -35.89 11.36
C ARG A 69 30.34 -34.88 11.04
N ARG A 70 29.69 -34.33 12.07
CA ARG A 70 28.63 -33.32 11.92
C ARG A 70 29.16 -32.00 11.36
N GLU A 71 30.33 -31.57 11.79
CA GLU A 71 30.97 -30.36 11.25
C GLU A 71 31.20 -30.49 9.74
N ARG A 72 31.71 -31.65 9.28
CA ARG A 72 31.91 -31.91 7.84
C ARG A 72 30.62 -31.88 7.05
N LEU A 73 29.54 -32.45 7.59
CA LEU A 73 28.22 -32.40 6.96
C LEU A 73 27.71 -30.96 6.85
N LEU A 74 27.74 -30.20 7.95
CA LEU A 74 27.33 -28.80 7.95
C LEU A 74 28.15 -27.96 6.96
N ARG A 75 29.46 -28.21 6.86
CA ARG A 75 30.32 -27.52 5.90
C ARG A 75 29.92 -27.82 4.44
N ALA A 76 29.54 -29.06 4.15
CA ALA A 76 29.04 -29.45 2.83
C ALA A 76 27.69 -28.77 2.53
N ASP A 77 26.74 -28.77 3.48
CA ASP A 77 25.43 -28.14 3.33
C ASP A 77 25.55 -26.63 3.07
N VAL A 78 26.43 -25.94 3.81
CA VAL A 78 26.72 -24.52 3.62
C VAL A 78 27.33 -24.26 2.22
N GLY A 79 28.23 -25.14 1.77
CA GLY A 79 28.81 -25.08 0.43
C GLY A 79 27.73 -25.18 -0.66
N GLN A 80 26.85 -26.18 -0.55
CA GLN A 80 25.75 -26.39 -1.48
C GLN A 80 24.77 -25.20 -1.48
N ALA A 81 24.40 -24.68 -0.30
CA ALA A 81 23.52 -23.51 -0.20
C ALA A 81 24.11 -22.27 -0.88
N ARG A 82 25.44 -22.09 -0.77
CA ARG A 82 26.15 -21.01 -1.46
C ARG A 82 26.12 -21.17 -2.97
N GLU A 83 26.34 -22.38 -3.48
CA GLU A 83 26.27 -22.66 -4.92
C GLU A 83 24.86 -22.42 -5.47
N GLN A 84 23.82 -22.83 -4.73
CA GLN A 84 22.42 -22.56 -5.07
C GLN A 84 22.13 -21.06 -5.13
N LEU A 85 22.63 -20.29 -4.16
CA LEU A 85 22.48 -18.83 -4.13
C LEU A 85 23.14 -18.14 -5.33
N GLU A 86 24.36 -18.54 -5.71
CA GLU A 86 25.04 -17.96 -6.88
C GLU A 86 24.33 -18.33 -8.19
N SER A 87 23.80 -19.54 -8.29
CA SER A 87 22.96 -19.95 -9.43
C SER A 87 21.69 -19.10 -9.52
N PHE A 88 20.98 -18.92 -8.41
CA PHE A 88 19.79 -18.07 -8.33
C PHE A 88 20.10 -16.62 -8.71
N LYS A 89 21.16 -16.04 -8.14
CA LYS A 89 21.63 -14.68 -8.49
C LYS A 89 21.91 -14.55 -9.99
N SER A 90 22.56 -15.54 -10.60
CA SER A 90 22.85 -15.56 -12.04
C SER A 90 21.57 -15.62 -12.87
N GLN A 91 20.57 -16.40 -12.43
CA GLN A 91 19.27 -16.49 -13.08
C GLN A 91 18.48 -15.17 -13.00
N VAL A 92 18.46 -14.53 -11.82
CA VAL A 92 17.84 -13.22 -11.62
C VAL A 92 18.52 -12.17 -12.49
N LEU A 93 19.85 -12.13 -12.51
CA LEU A 93 20.61 -11.18 -13.34
C LEU A 93 20.27 -11.35 -14.83
N ARG A 94 20.17 -12.59 -15.32
CA ARG A 94 19.79 -12.88 -16.70
C ARG A 94 18.36 -12.45 -17.03
N ALA A 95 17.42 -12.66 -16.11
CA ALA A 95 16.02 -12.27 -16.29
C ALA A 95 15.83 -10.75 -16.28
N CYS A 96 16.53 -10.05 -15.38
CA CYS A 96 16.41 -8.60 -15.22
C CYS A 96 17.28 -7.80 -16.21
N SER A 97 18.36 -8.40 -16.74
CA SER A 97 19.24 -7.74 -17.71
C SER A 97 19.75 -8.71 -18.79
N PRO A 98 18.95 -8.98 -19.83
CA PRO A 98 19.36 -9.82 -20.96
C PRO A 98 20.61 -9.29 -21.67
N ALA A 99 20.83 -7.97 -21.64
CA ALA A 99 21.98 -7.30 -22.25
C ALA A 99 23.29 -7.42 -21.42
N ALA A 100 23.20 -7.69 -20.11
CA ALA A 100 24.39 -7.84 -19.25
C ALA A 100 25.05 -9.24 -19.34
N ALA A 101 24.42 -10.19 -20.03
CA ALA A 101 24.94 -11.56 -20.17
C ALA A 101 26.24 -11.67 -20.99
N GLY A 102 26.66 -10.59 -21.67
CA GLY A 102 27.94 -10.50 -22.38
C GLY A 102 28.90 -9.42 -21.87
N ALA A 103 28.49 -8.59 -20.92
CA ALA A 103 29.32 -7.49 -20.40
C ALA A 103 30.05 -7.96 -19.14
N ALA A 104 31.29 -8.39 -19.33
CA ALA A 104 32.21 -8.60 -18.21
C ALA A 104 32.35 -7.31 -17.40
N GLY A 105 31.97 -7.36 -16.12
CA GLY A 105 32.70 -6.60 -15.11
C GLY A 105 32.13 -5.27 -14.63
N MET A 106 30.83 -5.16 -14.38
CA MET A 106 30.37 -4.21 -13.36
C MET A 106 29.59 -4.96 -12.29
N ALA A 107 30.33 -5.39 -11.27
CA ALA A 107 29.71 -5.91 -10.05
C ALA A 107 28.90 -4.77 -9.42
N VAL A 108 27.58 -4.80 -9.61
CA VAL A 108 26.67 -3.88 -8.94
C VAL A 108 26.84 -4.10 -7.45
N THR A 109 27.30 -3.07 -6.74
CA THR A 109 27.54 -3.15 -5.30
C THR A 109 26.21 -3.09 -4.56
N ALA A 110 26.14 -3.70 -3.37
CA ALA A 110 24.94 -3.61 -2.53
C ALA A 110 24.51 -2.15 -2.29
N GLN A 111 25.48 -1.23 -2.18
CA GLN A 111 25.20 0.19 -2.01
C GLN A 111 24.52 0.82 -3.23
N GLN A 112 24.91 0.43 -4.44
CA GLN A 112 24.26 0.91 -5.68
C GLN A 112 22.82 0.40 -5.79
N VAL A 113 22.56 -0.84 -5.34
CA VAL A 113 21.19 -1.38 -5.30
C VAL A 113 20.34 -0.61 -4.29
N ILE A 114 20.85 -0.40 -3.07
CA ILE A 114 20.14 0.35 -2.02
C ILE A 114 19.78 1.75 -2.50
N GLU A 115 20.73 2.45 -3.12
CA GLU A 115 20.52 3.79 -3.63
C GLU A 115 19.49 3.84 -4.77
N LYS A 116 19.50 2.85 -5.67
CA LYS A 116 18.50 2.75 -6.74
C LYS A 116 17.11 2.42 -6.20
N VAL A 117 17.01 1.55 -5.19
CA VAL A 117 15.74 1.27 -4.52
C VAL A 117 15.21 2.53 -3.85
N ARG A 118 16.05 3.28 -3.12
CA ARG A 118 15.68 4.57 -2.51
C ARG A 118 15.15 5.56 -3.55
N GLN A 119 15.89 5.72 -4.66
CA GLN A 119 15.49 6.60 -5.76
C GLN A 119 14.12 6.22 -6.34
N ILE A 120 13.91 4.94 -6.65
CA ILE A 120 12.64 4.44 -7.20
C ILE A 120 11.50 4.66 -6.20
N SER A 121 11.73 4.44 -4.90
CA SER A 121 10.73 4.69 -3.87
C SER A 121 10.33 6.17 -3.80
N GLU A 122 11.28 7.09 -3.90
CA GLU A 122 11.01 8.54 -3.92
C GLU A 122 10.25 8.96 -5.17
N GLU A 123 10.66 8.48 -6.35
CA GLU A 123 9.97 8.74 -7.62
C GLU A 123 8.53 8.18 -7.60
N SER A 124 8.35 6.97 -7.06
CA SER A 124 7.03 6.35 -6.89
C SER A 124 6.13 7.16 -5.98
N GLN A 125 6.66 7.67 -4.86
CA GLN A 125 5.91 8.53 -3.94
C GLN A 125 5.49 9.83 -4.63
N GLN A 126 6.40 10.50 -5.32
CA GLN A 126 6.08 11.71 -6.08
C GLN A 126 5.07 11.44 -7.20
N SER A 127 5.18 10.31 -7.88
CA SER A 127 4.22 9.91 -8.92
C SER A 127 2.83 9.72 -8.34
N HIS A 128 2.72 9.09 -7.18
CA HIS A 128 1.44 8.87 -6.50
C HIS A 128 0.80 10.19 -6.05
N GLU A 129 1.60 11.14 -5.55
CA GLU A 129 1.12 12.49 -5.22
C GLU A 129 0.61 13.24 -6.46
N ARG A 130 1.34 13.18 -7.58
CA ARG A 130 0.91 13.77 -8.86
C ARG A 130 -0.37 13.13 -9.37
N GLU A 131 -0.48 11.80 -9.31
CA GLU A 131 -1.68 11.06 -9.70
C GLU A 131 -2.90 11.50 -8.89
N LYS A 132 -2.74 11.64 -7.57
CA LYS A 132 -3.80 12.13 -6.68
C LYS A 132 -4.25 13.55 -7.06
N CYS A 133 -3.31 14.47 -7.30
CA CYS A 133 -3.63 15.82 -7.75
C CYS A 133 -4.40 15.83 -9.07
N LEU A 134 -4.00 15.01 -10.04
CA LEU A 134 -4.69 14.89 -11.32
C LEU A 134 -6.10 14.30 -11.17
N GLN A 135 -6.28 13.32 -10.28
CA GLN A 135 -7.59 12.74 -9.99
C GLN A 135 -8.54 13.77 -9.38
N GLU A 136 -8.06 14.61 -8.48
CA GLU A 136 -8.81 15.74 -7.90
C GLU A 136 -9.17 16.78 -8.97
N GLU A 137 -8.22 17.14 -9.85
CA GLU A 137 -8.46 18.06 -10.97
C GLU A 137 -9.52 17.52 -11.94
N LEU A 138 -9.42 16.25 -12.34
CA LEU A 138 -10.40 15.59 -13.21
C LEU A 138 -11.78 15.56 -12.57
N SER A 139 -11.86 15.27 -11.26
CA SER A 139 -13.14 15.28 -10.54
C SER A 139 -13.76 16.68 -10.50
N SER A 140 -12.94 17.72 -10.28
CA SER A 140 -13.39 19.12 -10.33
C SER A 140 -13.87 19.53 -11.73
N ARG A 141 -13.11 19.17 -12.77
CA ARG A 141 -13.48 19.45 -14.18
C ARG A 141 -14.78 18.75 -14.55
N LEU A 142 -14.94 17.48 -14.20
CA LEU A 142 -16.16 16.71 -14.47
C LEU A 142 -17.38 17.33 -13.76
N SER A 143 -17.21 17.80 -12.52
CA SER A 143 -18.28 18.51 -11.80
C SER A 143 -18.69 19.80 -12.50
N LYS A 144 -17.72 20.62 -12.96
CA LYS A 144 -18.00 21.86 -13.69
C LYS A 144 -18.65 21.60 -15.05
N GLU A 145 -18.20 20.57 -15.76
CA GLU A 145 -18.80 20.16 -17.04
C GLU A 145 -20.25 19.72 -16.87
N LYS A 146 -20.55 18.96 -15.79
CA LYS A 146 -21.92 18.59 -15.44
C LYS A 146 -22.80 19.81 -15.15
N GLU A 147 -22.31 20.77 -14.37
CA GLU A 147 -23.01 22.04 -14.09
C GLU A 147 -23.31 22.81 -15.38
N VAL A 148 -22.32 22.93 -16.28
CA VAL A 148 -22.51 23.57 -17.59
C VAL A 148 -23.55 22.81 -18.41
N SER A 149 -23.49 21.48 -18.46
CA SER A 149 -24.47 20.65 -19.18
C SER A 149 -25.90 20.84 -18.65
N GLU A 150 -26.07 20.92 -17.33
CA GLU A 150 -27.37 21.18 -16.71
C GLU A 150 -27.87 22.59 -17.06
N SER A 151 -26.99 23.61 -17.04
CA SER A 151 -27.34 24.98 -17.45
C SER A 151 -27.75 25.08 -18.92
N VAL A 152 -27.10 24.32 -19.82
CA VAL A 152 -27.42 24.27 -21.26
C VAL A 152 -28.81 23.68 -21.49
N GLU A 153 -29.16 22.58 -20.81
CA GLU A 153 -30.48 21.97 -20.99
C GLU A 153 -31.61 22.86 -20.45
N VAL A 154 -31.40 23.56 -19.33
CA VAL A 154 -32.35 24.56 -18.83
C VAL A 154 -32.50 25.71 -19.85
N PHE A 155 -31.39 26.27 -20.33
CA PHE A 155 -31.41 27.33 -21.33
C PHE A 155 -32.15 26.91 -22.61
N LYS A 156 -31.85 25.73 -23.14
CA LYS A 156 -32.49 25.15 -24.31
C LYS A 156 -34.00 25.01 -24.11
N LYS A 157 -34.44 24.57 -22.94
CA LYS A 157 -35.87 24.46 -22.61
C LYS A 157 -36.54 25.85 -22.62
N SER A 158 -35.93 26.84 -21.98
CA SER A 158 -36.45 28.23 -21.99
C SER A 158 -36.50 28.82 -23.40
N LEU A 159 -35.51 28.53 -24.25
CA LEU A 159 -35.53 28.93 -25.67
C LEU A 159 -36.67 28.26 -26.44
N GLN A 160 -36.97 26.98 -26.17
CA GLN A 160 -38.10 26.28 -26.80
C GLN A 160 -39.44 26.88 -26.39
N GLU A 161 -39.59 27.25 -25.11
CA GLU A 161 -40.79 27.92 -24.58
C GLU A 161 -40.98 29.31 -25.23
N LEU A 162 -39.92 30.13 -25.28
CA LEU A 162 -39.92 31.42 -25.97
C LEU A 162 -40.27 31.26 -27.47
N GLN A 163 -39.68 30.27 -28.13
CA GLN A 163 -39.94 29.99 -29.53
C GLN A 163 -41.39 29.55 -29.78
N ALA A 164 -41.96 28.73 -28.89
CA ALA A 164 -43.34 28.31 -28.97
C ALA A 164 -44.29 29.51 -28.79
N CYS A 165 -43.99 30.41 -27.85
CA CYS A 165 -44.72 31.66 -27.65
C CYS A 165 -44.75 32.50 -28.93
N LEU A 166 -43.58 32.79 -29.51
CA LEU A 166 -43.44 33.58 -30.74
C LEU A 166 -44.14 32.97 -31.97
N ARG A 167 -44.25 31.63 -32.03
CA ARG A 167 -44.94 30.94 -33.14
C ARG A 167 -46.46 30.87 -32.97
N SER A 168 -46.93 30.99 -31.74
CA SER A 168 -48.36 31.03 -31.43
C SER A 168 -48.89 32.47 -31.49
N SER A 169 -50.23 32.63 -31.48
CA SER A 169 -50.85 33.93 -31.23
C SER A 169 -50.65 34.32 -29.76
N CYS A 170 -49.47 34.81 -29.40
CA CYS A 170 -49.13 35.27 -28.05
C CYS A 170 -49.54 36.74 -27.82
N SER A 171 -49.87 37.08 -26.58
CA SER A 171 -50.02 38.46 -26.11
C SER A 171 -48.69 39.04 -25.62
N SER A 172 -48.60 40.36 -25.51
CA SER A 172 -47.41 41.02 -24.96
C SER A 172 -47.09 40.54 -23.55
N ASP A 173 -48.09 40.28 -22.71
CA ASP A 173 -47.93 39.73 -21.36
C ASP A 173 -47.30 38.33 -21.37
N SER A 174 -47.74 37.46 -22.29
CA SER A 174 -47.19 36.10 -22.41
C SER A 174 -45.73 36.16 -22.85
N LEU A 175 -45.42 36.95 -23.88
CA LEU A 175 -44.07 37.10 -24.39
C LEU A 175 -43.13 37.75 -23.35
N ARG A 176 -43.59 38.80 -22.66
CA ARG A 176 -42.87 39.41 -21.53
C ARG A 176 -42.59 38.39 -20.43
N GLY A 177 -43.56 37.53 -20.12
CA GLY A 177 -43.40 36.45 -19.15
C GLY A 177 -42.34 35.43 -19.54
N GLU A 178 -42.28 35.01 -20.81
CA GLU A 178 -41.22 34.13 -21.31
C GLU A 178 -39.84 34.80 -21.29
N LEU A 179 -39.76 36.08 -21.69
CA LEU A 179 -38.50 36.84 -21.65
C LEU A 179 -37.97 36.96 -20.21
N GLY A 180 -38.85 37.30 -19.25
CA GLY A 180 -38.46 37.39 -17.85
C GLY A 180 -37.89 36.06 -17.32
N ARG A 181 -38.51 34.93 -17.69
CA ARG A 181 -37.98 33.60 -17.32
C ARG A 181 -36.63 33.31 -17.97
N LEU A 182 -36.42 33.70 -19.22
CA LEU A 182 -35.14 33.52 -19.90
C LEU A 182 -34.03 34.39 -19.28
N GLU A 183 -34.36 35.62 -18.86
CA GLU A 183 -33.45 36.54 -18.15
C GLU A 183 -33.07 36.01 -16.76
N GLU A 184 -33.98 35.29 -16.09
CA GLU A 184 -33.74 34.64 -14.79
C GLU A 184 -32.90 33.36 -14.88
N VAL A 185 -32.70 32.78 -16.07
CA VAL A 185 -31.83 31.61 -16.23
C VAL A 185 -30.39 32.00 -15.89
N CYS A 186 -29.87 31.49 -14.77
CA CYS A 186 -28.47 31.62 -14.41
C CYS A 186 -27.58 30.86 -15.40
N LEU A 187 -27.06 31.57 -16.41
CA LEU A 187 -26.17 31.02 -17.42
C LEU A 187 -24.71 31.11 -16.99
N VAL A 188 -23.97 30.01 -17.16
CA VAL A 188 -22.51 29.99 -16.99
C VAL A 188 -21.85 30.81 -18.11
N SER A 189 -20.66 31.35 -17.83
CA SER A 189 -19.92 32.32 -18.67
C SER A 189 -19.80 32.06 -20.19
N PRO A 190 -19.83 30.84 -20.76
CA PRO A 190 -19.81 30.70 -22.22
C PRO A 190 -21.16 30.94 -22.92
N ILE A 191 -22.28 30.85 -22.20
CA ILE A 191 -23.63 30.88 -22.80
C ILE A 191 -24.38 32.18 -22.46
N SER A 192 -23.92 32.92 -21.44
CA SER A 192 -24.52 34.17 -21.01
C SER A 192 -24.63 35.20 -22.14
N ALA A 193 -23.60 35.34 -22.98
CA ALA A 193 -23.62 36.24 -24.13
C ALA A 193 -24.72 35.88 -25.15
N ILE A 194 -25.00 34.59 -25.35
CA ILE A 194 -26.07 34.12 -26.24
C ILE A 194 -27.43 34.42 -25.63
N GLY A 195 -27.60 34.18 -24.33
CA GLY A 195 -28.84 34.50 -23.61
C GLY A 195 -29.20 35.98 -23.72
N VAL A 196 -28.23 36.88 -23.47
CA VAL A 196 -28.41 38.33 -23.61
C VAL A 196 -28.85 38.70 -25.03
N ALA A 197 -28.15 38.19 -26.05
CA ALA A 197 -28.49 38.49 -27.44
C ALA A 197 -29.90 38.01 -27.82
N VAL A 198 -30.32 36.83 -27.35
CA VAL A 198 -31.67 36.32 -27.60
C VAL A 198 -32.74 37.20 -26.95
N VAL A 199 -32.53 37.60 -25.69
CA VAL A 199 -33.42 38.52 -24.97
C VAL A 199 -33.54 39.84 -25.72
N GLU A 200 -32.42 40.43 -26.14
CA GLU A 200 -32.40 41.69 -26.90
C GLU A 200 -33.14 41.57 -28.23
N MET A 201 -32.94 40.49 -28.97
CA MET A 201 -33.68 40.24 -30.22
C MET A 201 -35.17 40.08 -29.99
N ALA A 202 -35.59 39.40 -28.91
CA ALA A 202 -37.00 39.16 -28.60
C ALA A 202 -37.73 40.40 -28.04
N ARG A 203 -37.00 41.40 -27.53
CA ARG A 203 -37.59 42.69 -27.14
C ARG A 203 -38.13 43.49 -28.33
N VAL A 204 -37.57 43.31 -29.52
CA VAL A 204 -38.04 43.99 -30.74
C VAL A 204 -39.48 43.61 -31.09
N PRO A 205 -39.84 42.32 -31.30
CA PRO A 205 -41.23 41.94 -31.56
C PRO A 205 -42.16 42.24 -30.37
N LEU A 206 -41.67 42.17 -29.12
CA LEU A 206 -42.45 42.56 -27.94
C LEU A 206 -42.88 44.04 -28.00
N SER A 207 -41.95 44.95 -28.30
CA SER A 207 -42.27 46.39 -28.41
C SER A 207 -43.30 46.68 -29.50
N TRP A 208 -43.25 45.94 -30.61
CA TRP A 208 -44.23 46.02 -31.68
C TRP A 208 -45.60 45.52 -31.25
N LEU A 209 -45.65 44.38 -30.56
CA LEU A 209 -46.89 43.77 -30.07
C LEU A 209 -47.59 44.68 -29.05
N GLU A 210 -46.83 45.23 -28.09
CA GLU A 210 -47.32 46.21 -27.12
C GLU A 210 -47.91 47.45 -27.82
N ALA A 211 -47.24 47.97 -28.85
CA ALA A 211 -47.72 49.13 -29.58
C ALA A 211 -49.03 48.84 -30.33
N VAL A 212 -49.16 47.67 -30.95
CA VAL A 212 -50.38 47.25 -31.65
C VAL A 212 -51.53 47.03 -30.68
N GLU A 213 -51.29 46.32 -29.58
CA GLU A 213 -52.29 46.09 -28.53
C GLU A 213 -52.80 47.42 -27.94
N GLN A 214 -51.90 48.38 -27.68
CA GLN A 214 -52.26 49.72 -27.20
C GLN A 214 -53.12 50.48 -28.22
N LEU A 215 -52.78 50.38 -29.51
CA LEU A 215 -53.52 51.04 -30.59
C LEU A 215 -54.93 50.44 -30.73
N LEU A 216 -55.07 49.12 -30.64
CA LEU A 216 -56.37 48.44 -30.65
C LEU A 216 -57.23 48.81 -29.42
N ALA A 217 -56.61 48.85 -28.23
CA ALA A 217 -57.27 49.30 -27.01
C ALA A 217 -57.79 50.75 -27.15
N SER A 218 -57.03 51.63 -27.81
CA SER A 218 -57.44 53.03 -28.04
C SER A 218 -58.67 53.19 -28.95
N VAL A 219 -58.92 52.20 -29.82
CA VAL A 219 -60.10 52.15 -30.72
C VAL A 219 -61.28 51.41 -30.06
N GLY A 220 -61.13 50.98 -28.80
CA GLY A 220 -62.18 50.29 -28.03
C GLY A 220 -62.29 48.79 -28.33
N MET A 221 -61.27 48.19 -28.93
CA MET A 221 -61.17 46.73 -29.07
C MET A 221 -60.37 46.16 -27.90
N ASP A 222 -61.04 45.50 -26.96
CA ASP A 222 -60.39 44.82 -25.84
C ASP A 222 -59.96 43.41 -26.26
N LEU A 223 -58.65 43.19 -26.35
CA LEU A 223 -58.07 41.90 -26.72
C LEU A 223 -58.09 40.87 -25.58
N HIS A 224 -58.27 41.30 -24.33
CA HIS A 224 -58.35 40.39 -23.18
C HIS A 224 -59.75 39.77 -23.00
N ALA A 225 -60.74 40.17 -23.82
CA ALA A 225 -62.11 39.68 -23.78
C ALA A 225 -62.42 38.54 -24.78
N SER A 226 -61.46 37.63 -25.04
CA SER A 226 -61.75 36.42 -25.84
C SER A 226 -62.19 35.26 -24.95
N GLY A 227 -63.49 35.23 -24.61
CA GLY A 227 -64.12 34.11 -23.90
C GLY A 227 -65.64 34.15 -23.81
N LYS A 228 -66.31 35.22 -24.26
CA LYS A 228 -67.77 35.27 -24.27
C LYS A 228 -68.25 36.08 -25.47
N ALA A 229 -68.78 35.36 -26.47
CA ALA A 229 -69.44 35.97 -27.62
C ALA A 229 -70.59 36.88 -27.18
N PRO A 230 -70.70 38.11 -27.71
CA PRO A 230 -71.96 38.82 -27.74
C PRO A 230 -72.70 38.53 -29.06
N ALA A 231 -73.99 38.22 -28.93
CA ALA A 231 -74.87 37.91 -30.04
C ALA A 231 -75.34 39.18 -30.78
N PHE A 232 -75.05 39.22 -32.11
CA PHE A 232 -75.79 39.82 -33.24
C PHE A 232 -76.13 41.35 -33.24
N PRO A 233 -76.48 41.98 -34.40
CA PRO A 233 -76.67 41.42 -35.75
C PRO A 233 -75.90 42.09 -36.92
N ARG A 234 -75.80 41.36 -38.03
CA ARG A 234 -75.41 41.82 -39.40
C ARG A 234 -76.49 42.75 -39.98
N PRO A 235 -76.20 43.67 -40.94
CA PRO A 235 -75.71 43.29 -42.28
C PRO A 235 -74.74 44.23 -43.02
N ASN A 236 -73.96 43.60 -43.92
CA ASN A 236 -73.32 44.08 -45.16
C ASN A 236 -72.60 45.44 -45.21
N ALA A 237 -71.26 45.38 -45.24
CA ALA A 237 -70.43 46.12 -46.20
C ALA A 237 -69.11 45.37 -46.45
N ALA A 238 -68.75 45.28 -47.74
CA ALA A 238 -67.43 45.08 -48.37
C ALA A 238 -66.31 44.42 -47.54
N ARG A 239 -65.79 43.24 -47.89
CA ARG A 239 -64.90 43.02 -49.05
C ARG A 239 -63.72 44.01 -49.13
N GLU A 240 -62.98 44.25 -48.04
CA GLU A 240 -61.65 44.90 -48.15
C GLU A 240 -60.81 44.81 -46.86
N VAL A 241 -60.43 43.61 -46.40
CA VAL A 241 -59.31 43.47 -45.41
C VAL A 241 -58.44 42.24 -45.72
N ARG A 242 -58.58 41.63 -46.91
CA ARG A 242 -57.77 40.47 -47.31
C ARG A 242 -56.47 40.83 -48.05
N GLU A 243 -56.18 42.12 -48.24
CA GLU A 243 -54.99 42.57 -49.00
C GLU A 243 -53.87 43.23 -48.20
N VAL A 244 -54.03 43.48 -46.89
CA VAL A 244 -52.92 44.06 -46.09
C VAL A 244 -51.99 43.00 -45.48
N LEU A 245 -52.42 41.73 -45.42
CA LEU A 245 -51.60 40.64 -44.86
C LEU A 245 -50.74 39.90 -45.90
N THR A 246 -50.68 40.36 -47.15
CA THR A 246 -49.88 39.71 -48.21
C THR A 246 -48.64 40.50 -48.64
N VAL A 247 -48.35 41.64 -48.01
CA VAL A 247 -47.13 42.44 -48.32
C VAL A 247 -45.97 42.15 -47.35
N GLY A 248 -46.22 41.41 -46.26
CA GLY A 248 -45.18 41.06 -45.27
C GLY A 248 -44.50 39.71 -45.48
N ALA A 249 -44.76 39.00 -46.59
CA ALA A 249 -44.21 37.66 -46.85
C ALA A 249 -42.97 37.66 -47.77
N CYS A 250 -42.34 38.82 -47.98
CA CYS A 250 -41.15 38.94 -48.83
C CYS A 250 -40.03 39.73 -48.14
N VAL A 251 -39.68 39.34 -46.92
CA VAL A 251 -38.35 39.57 -46.32
C VAL A 251 -38.13 38.35 -45.43
N TRP A 252 -36.94 37.75 -45.44
CA TRP A 252 -36.59 36.42 -44.87
C TRP A 252 -36.81 35.21 -45.80
N GLU A 253 -36.23 35.27 -47.00
CA GLU A 253 -35.45 34.14 -47.56
C GLU A 253 -33.96 34.47 -47.44
#